data_AF-A0A8C6MF41-F1
#
_entry.id   AF-A0A8C6MF41-F1
#
_cell.length_a   1.000
_cell.length_b   1.000
_cell.length_c   1.000
_cell.angle_alpha   90.00
_cell.angle_beta   90.00
_cell.angle_gamma   90.00
#
_symmetry.space_group_name_H-M   'P 1'
#
loop_
_entity.id
_entity.type
_entity.pdbx_description
1 polymer ?
#
loop_
_entity_poly.entity_id
_entity_poly.type
_entity_poly.pdbx_seq_one_letter_code
_entity_poly.pdbx_strand_id
1 'polypeptide(L)'
;MSSVFTLAPQVGMIWEVPKAGPAAGGLERRNPGILPSLEDLLFYTVAEGQEKIPAHKFLTALKATGLRTGDPRLKECMDTLKETLKKTPDGVTLDRHLFKKCVQSNIVLLTQAFRKKFVIPDFQSFTSHIDQLYEKAKKLTEGQVADYIPQLAKFSPDLWAVSLCTVDGQRHTVGDTKVPFCLQSCIKPLKYAVAVHDHATEYVHSFIGKEPSGLRFNKLFLNDEDKPHNPMVNAGAIVCTSLIQVKRSFPFFFNSERESGDRNFAIGYYLKEKKCFPEGTDMTSVLDLYFQVGLPAKSGVAGGILLVVPNVMGIMCWSPPLDKLGNSVRGIQFCTGLVELFNFHNYDNLRHFAKKHDPRREGGDQRVKSVINLLFAAYTGDVSALRRFALSSVDMEQRDYDSRTALHVAAAEGHIDVVRFLLEACKVNPVPKDRWGNTPIDEAMHFGHHNVVTLLKHHQDKYSPPAAPDEKTW
;
A
#
# COMPACT_ATOMS: atom_id res chain seq x y z
N MET A 1 -20.06 -43.72 -6.48
CA MET A 1 -18.86 -44.54 -6.74
C MET A 1 -17.67 -43.60 -6.77
N SER A 2 -16.52 -44.01 -6.23
CA SER A 2 -15.41 -43.09 -5.92
C SER A 2 -14.07 -43.83 -5.86
N SER A 3 -13.15 -43.44 -6.74
CA SER A 3 -11.73 -43.80 -6.72
C SER A 3 -10.94 -42.49 -6.54
N VAL A 4 -10.33 -42.21 -5.39
CA VAL A 4 -9.20 -42.91 -4.75
C VAL A 4 -7.98 -42.93 -5.68
N PHE A 5 -7.17 -41.88 -5.57
CA PHE A 5 -5.80 -41.86 -6.09
C PHE A 5 -4.87 -42.60 -5.14
N THR A 6 -3.97 -43.42 -5.68
CA THR A 6 -2.93 -44.13 -4.92
C THR A 6 -1.63 -43.32 -4.91
N LEU A 7 -1.03 -43.13 -3.73
CA LEU A 7 0.26 -42.47 -3.54
C LEU A 7 1.12 -43.25 -2.55
N ALA A 8 2.24 -43.80 -3.02
CA ALA A 8 3.31 -44.39 -2.22
C ALA A 8 4.54 -44.68 -3.09
N PRO A 9 5.77 -44.78 -2.53
CA PRO A 9 6.26 -44.22 -1.27
C PRO A 9 7.50 -43.32 -1.45
N GLN A 10 7.83 -42.50 -0.44
CA GLN A 10 9.13 -41.82 -0.36
C GLN A 10 10.17 -42.75 0.28
N VAL A 11 11.42 -42.71 -0.21
CA VAL A 11 12.55 -43.45 0.38
C VAL A 11 13.16 -42.61 1.51
N GLY A 12 13.24 -43.19 2.71
CA GLY A 12 13.88 -42.54 3.86
C GLY A 12 15.37 -42.89 3.95
N MET A 13 16.24 -41.89 4.15
CA MET A 13 17.61 -42.11 4.58
C MET A 13 17.68 -42.25 6.11
N ILE A 14 18.47 -43.22 6.57
CA ILE A 14 18.66 -43.54 7.99
C ILE A 14 19.88 -42.80 8.53
N TRP A 15 19.74 -42.14 9.67
CA TRP A 15 20.86 -41.74 10.52
C TRP A 15 20.74 -42.48 11.86
N GLU A 16 21.82 -43.13 12.28
CA GLU A 16 21.85 -43.89 13.54
C GLU A 16 21.93 -42.98 14.76
N VAL A 17 21.25 -43.38 15.85
CA VAL A 17 21.31 -42.69 17.15
C VAL A 17 21.92 -43.65 18.17
N PRO A 18 22.95 -43.25 18.94
CA PRO A 18 23.58 -44.13 19.92
C PRO A 18 22.63 -44.59 21.03
N LYS A 19 22.73 -45.86 21.44
CA LYS A 19 21.94 -46.43 22.54
C LYS A 19 22.43 -45.91 23.89
N ALA A 20 21.55 -45.28 24.67
CA ALA A 20 21.77 -44.97 26.08
C ALA A 20 21.30 -46.12 27.00
N GLY A 21 21.99 -46.30 28.13
CA GLY A 21 21.65 -47.32 29.14
C GLY A 21 20.48 -46.95 30.07
N PRO A 22 19.97 -47.90 30.88
CA PRO A 22 18.73 -47.73 31.64
C PRO A 22 18.91 -47.18 33.07
N ALA A 23 18.00 -46.28 33.45
CA ALA A 23 17.64 -45.88 34.83
C ALA A 23 18.73 -45.21 35.71
N ALA A 24 18.43 -44.34 36.68
CA ALA A 24 17.14 -43.94 37.25
C ALA A 24 17.12 -42.44 37.61
N GLY A 25 15.92 -41.82 37.59
CA GLY A 25 15.69 -40.43 37.99
C GLY A 25 14.20 -40.10 37.89
N GLY A 26 13.67 -39.30 38.80
CA GLY A 26 12.23 -39.08 38.93
C GLY A 26 11.60 -38.39 37.73
N LEU A 27 10.60 -39.03 37.09
CA LEU A 27 9.77 -38.38 36.08
C LEU A 27 8.76 -37.45 36.76
N GLU A 28 9.05 -36.15 36.79
CA GLU A 28 7.97 -35.17 36.90
C GLU A 28 7.03 -35.31 35.68
N ARG A 29 5.72 -35.22 35.93
CA ARG A 29 4.70 -35.42 34.90
C ARG A 29 4.70 -34.24 33.92
N ARG A 30 5.42 -34.39 32.80
CA ARG A 30 5.32 -33.48 31.65
C ARG A 30 3.86 -33.41 31.19
N ASN A 31 3.21 -32.26 31.39
CA ASN A 31 1.82 -32.05 30.99
C ASN A 31 1.66 -32.22 29.47
N PRO A 32 0.62 -32.95 29.00
CA PRO A 32 0.37 -33.08 27.57
C PRO A 32 -0.24 -31.80 26.99
N GLY A 33 0.29 -31.39 25.83
CA GLY A 33 -0.40 -30.59 24.82
C GLY A 33 -1.22 -29.37 25.26
N ILE A 34 -0.55 -28.24 25.52
CA ILE A 34 -1.18 -26.92 25.37
C ILE A 34 -0.70 -26.34 24.03
N LEU A 35 -1.63 -26.19 23.07
CA LEU A 35 -1.43 -25.29 21.94
C LEU A 35 -1.26 -23.87 22.50
N PRO A 36 -0.11 -23.20 22.30
CA PRO A 36 0.14 -21.89 22.89
C PRO A 36 -0.92 -20.90 22.42
N SER A 37 -1.50 -20.15 23.35
CA SER A 37 -2.57 -19.23 23.02
C SER A 37 -2.07 -18.06 22.16
N LEU A 38 -2.97 -17.35 21.47
CA LEU A 38 -2.56 -16.26 20.58
C LEU A 38 -1.80 -15.15 21.34
N GLU A 39 -2.12 -14.95 22.61
CA GLU A 39 -1.41 -14.04 23.51
C GLU A 39 -0.01 -14.55 23.87
N ASP A 40 0.18 -15.86 24.07
CA ASP A 40 1.49 -16.46 24.32
C ASP A 40 2.37 -16.39 23.07
N LEU A 41 1.81 -16.71 21.90
CA LEU A 41 2.51 -16.60 20.62
C LEU A 41 2.94 -15.16 20.33
N LEU A 42 2.07 -14.18 20.61
CA LEU A 42 2.41 -12.77 20.52
C LEU A 42 3.49 -12.37 21.54
N PHE A 43 3.43 -12.88 22.77
CA PHE A 43 4.48 -12.67 23.78
C PHE A 43 5.84 -13.15 23.26
N TYR A 44 5.95 -14.41 22.82
CA TYR A 44 7.22 -14.95 22.31
C TYR A 44 7.73 -14.19 21.07
N THR A 45 6.83 -13.71 20.21
CA THR A 45 7.18 -12.90 19.03
C THR A 45 7.83 -11.56 19.40
N VAL A 46 7.42 -10.92 20.50
CA VAL A 46 7.96 -9.62 20.96
C VAL A 46 9.12 -9.80 21.94
N ALA A 47 9.13 -10.89 22.69
CA ALA A 47 10.16 -11.20 23.68
C ALA A 47 11.49 -11.64 23.06
N GLU A 48 11.49 -12.22 21.84
CA GLU A 48 12.70 -12.68 21.15
C GLU A 48 13.55 -13.65 22.01
N GLY A 49 12.87 -14.49 22.81
CA GLY A 49 13.48 -15.45 23.73
C GLY A 49 13.69 -14.97 25.18
N GLN A 50 13.38 -13.70 25.50
CA GLN A 50 13.48 -13.16 26.86
C GLN A 50 12.29 -13.61 27.76
N GLU A 51 12.52 -13.73 29.07
CA GLU A 51 11.45 -14.10 30.03
C GLU A 51 10.46 -12.97 30.34
N LYS A 52 10.87 -11.71 30.12
CA LYS A 52 10.08 -10.50 30.34
C LYS A 52 10.23 -9.55 29.16
N ILE A 53 9.16 -8.85 28.80
CA ILE A 53 9.14 -7.80 27.78
C ILE A 53 9.22 -6.42 28.45
N PRO A 54 10.19 -5.55 28.10
CA PRO A 54 10.12 -4.14 28.44
C PRO A 54 8.94 -3.47 27.72
N ALA A 55 8.05 -2.78 28.43
CA ALA A 55 6.85 -2.20 27.83
C ALA A 55 7.15 -1.18 26.71
N HIS A 56 8.30 -0.50 26.78
CA HIS A 56 8.74 0.38 25.69
C HIS A 56 9.05 -0.40 24.39
N LYS A 57 9.59 -1.63 24.48
CA LYS A 57 9.86 -2.49 23.32
C LYS A 57 8.55 -2.87 22.61
N PHE A 58 7.55 -3.30 23.38
CA PHE A 58 6.21 -3.56 22.87
C PHE A 58 5.58 -2.32 22.21
N LEU A 59 5.63 -1.16 22.86
CA LEU A 59 5.06 0.09 22.32
C LEU A 59 5.80 0.59 21.06
N THR A 60 7.11 0.36 20.95
CA THR A 60 7.89 0.67 19.74
C THR A 60 7.58 -0.30 18.61
N ALA A 61 7.51 -1.60 18.89
CA ALA A 61 7.13 -2.60 17.88
C ALA A 61 5.68 -2.40 17.39
N LEU A 62 4.76 -2.05 18.29
CA LEU A 62 3.39 -1.66 17.94
C LEU A 62 3.37 -0.44 17.00
N LYS A 63 4.15 0.60 17.28
CA LYS A 63 4.29 1.77 16.38
C LYS A 63 4.90 1.41 15.04
N ALA A 64 5.82 0.43 14.97
CA ALA A 64 6.39 -0.05 13.71
C ALA A 64 5.35 -0.68 12.77
N THR A 65 4.26 -1.24 13.30
CA THR A 65 3.11 -1.71 12.49
C THR A 65 2.30 -0.57 11.85
N GLY A 66 2.55 0.68 12.24
CA GLY A 66 1.83 1.88 11.83
C GLY A 66 0.65 2.28 12.72
N LEU A 67 0.24 1.42 13.67
CA LEU A 67 -0.78 1.77 14.65
C LEU A 67 -0.28 2.83 15.65
N ARG A 68 -1.18 3.68 16.13
CA ARG A 68 -0.89 4.70 17.15
C ARG A 68 -1.45 4.27 18.50
N THR A 69 -0.75 4.61 19.58
CA THR A 69 -1.17 4.31 20.97
C THR A 69 -2.45 5.03 21.44
N GLY A 70 -3.00 5.91 20.60
CA GLY A 70 -4.30 6.56 20.78
C GLY A 70 -5.38 6.02 19.82
N ASP A 71 -5.21 4.80 19.29
CA ASP A 71 -6.27 4.10 18.56
C ASP A 71 -7.38 3.67 19.54
N PRO A 72 -8.66 4.04 19.32
CA PRO A 72 -9.76 3.65 20.18
C PRO A 72 -9.89 2.12 20.35
N ARG A 73 -9.52 1.33 19.34
CA ARG A 73 -9.58 -0.14 19.34
C ARG A 73 -8.47 -0.81 20.17
N LEU A 74 -7.57 -0.01 20.75
CA LEU A 74 -6.51 -0.44 21.66
C LEU A 74 -6.68 0.15 23.07
N LYS A 75 -7.79 0.85 23.36
CA LYS A 75 -7.97 1.60 24.61
C LYS A 75 -7.84 0.69 25.83
N GLU A 76 -8.49 -0.48 25.82
CA GLU A 76 -8.52 -1.42 26.95
C GLU A 76 -7.12 -1.97 27.22
N CYS A 77 -6.38 -2.33 26.17
CA CYS A 77 -4.98 -2.72 26.26
C CYS A 77 -4.11 -1.60 26.84
N MET A 78 -4.22 -0.37 26.32
CA MET A 78 -3.42 0.77 26.77
C MET A 78 -3.73 1.17 28.22
N ASP A 79 -4.98 1.09 28.67
CA ASP A 79 -5.37 1.40 30.04
C ASP A 79 -4.97 0.28 31.00
N THR A 80 -5.18 -0.99 30.63
CA THR A 80 -4.73 -2.16 31.41
C THR A 80 -3.20 -2.20 31.55
N LEU A 81 -2.48 -1.79 30.50
CA LEU A 81 -1.02 -1.65 30.52
C LEU A 81 -0.56 -0.58 31.51
N LYS A 82 -1.16 0.62 31.49
CA LYS A 82 -0.87 1.70 32.45
C LYS A 82 -1.14 1.26 33.90
N GLU A 83 -2.25 0.56 34.13
CA GLU A 83 -2.60 0.03 35.46
C GLU A 83 -1.64 -1.06 35.93
N THR A 84 -1.19 -1.92 35.02
CA THR A 84 -0.30 -3.04 35.35
C THR A 84 1.10 -2.52 35.67
N LEU A 85 1.64 -1.61 34.86
CA LEU A 85 2.95 -1.01 35.10
C LEU A 85 3.01 -0.18 36.41
N LYS A 86 1.89 0.42 36.84
CA LYS A 86 1.78 1.05 38.17
C LYS A 86 1.83 0.06 39.36
N LYS A 87 1.64 -1.24 39.10
CA LYS A 87 1.57 -2.31 40.11
C LYS A 87 2.81 -3.22 40.09
N THR A 88 3.61 -3.20 39.01
CA THR A 88 4.90 -3.90 38.91
C THR A 88 6.00 -3.14 39.67
N PRO A 89 6.83 -3.79 40.52
CA PRO A 89 7.93 -3.12 41.25
C PRO A 89 8.92 -2.39 40.32
N ASP A 90 9.27 -3.01 39.19
CA ASP A 90 10.21 -2.46 38.19
C ASP A 90 9.63 -1.28 37.40
N GLY A 91 8.31 -1.05 37.44
CA GLY A 91 7.57 -0.04 36.64
C GLY A 91 7.61 -0.18 35.11
N VAL A 92 8.48 -1.06 34.57
CA VAL A 92 8.89 -1.06 33.14
C VAL A 92 8.70 -2.42 32.45
N THR A 93 8.70 -3.54 33.19
CA THR A 93 8.70 -4.90 32.61
C THR A 93 7.34 -5.59 32.72
N LEU A 94 7.10 -6.54 31.80
CA LEU A 94 5.92 -7.41 31.76
C LEU A 94 6.37 -8.87 31.64
N ASP A 95 5.94 -9.75 32.54
CA ASP A 95 5.99 -11.20 32.32
C ASP A 95 4.87 -11.66 31.37
N ARG A 96 4.89 -12.95 30.98
CA ARG A 96 3.91 -13.55 30.07
C ARG A 96 2.46 -13.43 30.54
N HIS A 97 2.19 -13.56 31.84
CA HIS A 97 0.84 -13.50 32.39
C HIS A 97 0.31 -12.06 32.46
N LEU A 98 1.15 -11.11 32.90
CA LEU A 98 0.84 -9.68 32.86
C LEU A 98 0.65 -9.17 31.43
N PHE A 99 1.49 -9.61 30.48
CA PHE A 99 1.34 -9.29 29.06
C PHE A 99 0.02 -9.84 28.51
N LYS A 100 -0.28 -11.13 28.74
CA LYS A 100 -1.54 -11.76 28.31
C LYS A 100 -2.77 -10.98 28.82
N LYS A 101 -2.78 -10.62 30.11
CA LYS A 101 -3.83 -9.79 30.71
C LYS A 101 -3.97 -8.41 30.03
N CYS A 102 -2.87 -7.81 29.57
CA CYS A 102 -2.90 -6.55 28.85
C CYS A 102 -3.41 -6.68 27.41
N VAL A 103 -3.14 -7.78 26.70
CA VAL A 103 -3.50 -7.92 25.26
C VAL A 103 -4.82 -8.62 24.99
N GLN A 104 -5.35 -9.42 25.92
CA GLN A 104 -6.53 -10.29 25.73
C GLN A 104 -7.73 -9.60 25.06
N SER A 105 -8.09 -8.38 25.48
CA SER A 105 -9.28 -7.67 24.97
C SER A 105 -9.14 -7.18 23.52
N ASN A 106 -7.91 -7.05 23.03
CA ASN A 106 -7.60 -6.46 21.72
C ASN A 106 -6.72 -7.40 20.86
N ILE A 107 -6.60 -8.69 21.26
CA ILE A 107 -5.64 -9.66 20.70
C ILE A 107 -5.84 -9.91 19.21
N VAL A 108 -7.06 -9.83 18.68
CA VAL A 108 -7.34 -10.04 17.25
C VAL A 108 -6.63 -8.99 16.38
N LEU A 109 -6.77 -7.71 16.74
CA LEU A 109 -6.14 -6.59 16.04
C LEU A 109 -4.61 -6.62 16.20
N LEU A 110 -4.12 -6.94 17.40
CA LEU A 110 -2.68 -7.10 17.64
C LEU A 110 -2.10 -8.28 16.86
N THR A 111 -2.83 -9.40 16.75
CA THR A 111 -2.42 -10.57 15.95
C THR A 111 -2.35 -10.22 14.47
N GLN A 112 -3.29 -9.43 13.94
CA GLN A 112 -3.22 -8.91 12.57
C GLN A 112 -2.00 -8.00 12.36
N ALA A 113 -1.75 -7.08 13.29
CA ALA A 113 -0.63 -6.15 13.23
C ALA A 113 0.73 -6.86 13.21
N PHE A 114 1.00 -7.70 14.22
CA PHE A 114 2.31 -8.35 14.38
C PHE A 114 2.54 -9.51 13.40
N ARG A 115 1.49 -10.12 12.83
CA ARG A 115 1.62 -11.12 11.75
C ARG A 115 1.59 -10.50 10.34
N LYS A 116 1.80 -9.19 10.23
CA LYS A 116 1.82 -8.42 8.98
C LYS A 116 0.59 -8.67 8.08
N LYS A 117 -0.60 -8.72 8.68
CA LYS A 117 -1.88 -8.97 7.97
C LYS A 117 -2.67 -7.72 7.62
N PHE A 118 -2.13 -6.54 7.92
CA PHE A 118 -2.66 -5.28 7.41
C PHE A 118 -2.37 -5.10 5.92
N VAL A 119 -3.18 -4.27 5.28
CA VAL A 119 -3.14 -3.94 3.84
C VAL A 119 -1.82 -3.31 3.38
N ILE A 120 -1.01 -2.79 4.30
CA ILE A 120 0.40 -2.47 4.07
C ILE A 120 1.26 -3.23 5.10
N PRO A 121 1.82 -4.40 4.74
CA PRO A 121 2.65 -5.24 5.61
C PRO A 121 3.93 -4.58 6.12
N ASP A 122 4.63 -3.84 5.25
CA ASP A 122 5.87 -3.11 5.56
C ASP A 122 5.59 -1.60 5.60
N PHE A 123 4.94 -1.19 6.70
CA PHE A 123 4.51 0.20 6.85
C PHE A 123 5.69 1.17 6.98
N GLN A 124 6.79 0.77 7.63
CA GLN A 124 7.97 1.63 7.79
C GLN A 124 8.61 1.98 6.44
N SER A 125 8.91 0.97 5.62
CA SER A 125 9.44 1.19 4.26
C SER A 125 8.49 2.04 3.43
N PHE A 126 7.18 1.74 3.46
CA PHE A 126 6.17 2.56 2.78
C PHE A 126 6.19 4.02 3.23
N THR A 127 6.27 4.30 4.54
CA THR A 127 6.32 5.68 5.06
C THR A 127 7.55 6.46 4.61
N SER A 128 8.72 5.82 4.52
CA SER A 128 9.93 6.50 4.02
C SER A 128 9.81 6.92 2.54
N HIS A 129 9.07 6.19 1.72
CA HIS A 129 8.74 6.62 0.35
C HIS A 129 7.74 7.79 0.33
N ILE A 130 6.78 7.82 1.27
CA ILE A 130 5.86 8.96 1.44
C ILE A 130 6.63 10.22 1.87
N ASP A 131 7.63 10.10 2.75
CA ASP A 131 8.50 11.21 3.16
C ASP A 131 9.31 11.76 1.97
N GLN A 132 9.83 10.90 1.10
CA GLN A 132 10.52 11.30 -0.13
C GLN A 132 9.57 12.02 -1.11
N LEU A 133 8.34 11.54 -1.28
CA LEU A 133 7.32 12.21 -2.11
C LEU A 133 6.90 13.57 -1.51
N TYR A 134 6.80 13.66 -0.19
CA TYR A 134 6.53 14.91 0.53
C TYR A 134 7.64 15.94 0.27
N GLU A 135 8.92 15.59 0.42
CA GLU A 135 10.05 16.49 0.14
C GLU A 135 10.27 16.76 -1.36
N LYS A 136 9.85 15.86 -2.29
CA LYS A 136 9.79 16.14 -3.74
C LYS A 136 8.78 17.27 -4.02
N ALA A 137 7.59 17.19 -3.45
CA ALA A 137 6.51 18.18 -3.66
C ALA A 137 6.76 19.52 -2.94
N LYS A 138 7.35 19.50 -1.75
CA LYS A 138 7.69 20.68 -0.93
C LYS A 138 8.55 21.72 -1.66
N LYS A 139 9.41 21.27 -2.57
CA LYS A 139 10.31 22.12 -3.38
C LYS A 139 9.59 23.02 -4.38
N LEU A 140 8.31 22.76 -4.67
CA LEU A 140 7.51 23.67 -5.50
C LEU A 140 7.12 24.91 -4.68
N THR A 141 7.36 26.08 -5.25
CA THR A 141 7.03 27.41 -4.71
C THR A 141 6.07 28.19 -5.63
N GLU A 142 5.58 27.55 -6.69
CA GLU A 142 4.60 28.13 -7.61
C GLU A 142 3.16 28.04 -7.08
N GLY A 143 2.25 28.76 -7.75
CA GLY A 143 0.84 28.88 -7.37
C GLY A 143 0.54 30.17 -6.60
N GLN A 144 -0.75 30.38 -6.28
CA GLN A 144 -1.22 31.56 -5.54
C GLN A 144 -2.18 31.13 -4.43
N VAL A 145 -2.04 31.74 -3.24
CA VAL A 145 -2.99 31.52 -2.13
C VAL A 145 -4.32 32.18 -2.47
N ALA A 146 -5.44 31.49 -2.20
CA ALA A 146 -6.77 32.05 -2.40
C ALA A 146 -6.99 33.30 -1.53
N ASP A 147 -7.10 34.47 -2.16
CA ASP A 147 -7.15 35.79 -1.54
C ASP A 147 -8.58 36.36 -1.42
N TYR A 148 -9.45 36.02 -2.37
CA TYR A 148 -10.84 36.47 -2.48
C TYR A 148 -11.74 36.15 -1.26
N ILE A 149 -11.28 35.31 -0.32
CA ILE A 149 -11.82 35.18 1.03
C ILE A 149 -10.73 35.62 2.02
N PRO A 150 -10.92 36.71 2.79
CA PRO A 150 -9.91 37.24 3.72
C PRO A 150 -9.43 36.27 4.81
N GLN A 151 -10.15 35.18 5.05
CA GLN A 151 -9.78 34.09 5.95
C GLN A 151 -8.81 33.08 5.31
N LEU A 152 -8.85 32.92 3.98
CA LEU A 152 -7.92 32.07 3.23
C LEU A 152 -6.59 32.79 2.96
N ALA A 153 -6.65 34.10 2.69
CA ALA A 153 -5.49 34.98 2.52
C ALA A 153 -4.50 35.01 3.71
N LYS A 154 -4.89 34.47 4.88
CA LYS A 154 -4.08 34.44 6.11
C LYS A 154 -3.13 33.25 6.20
N PHE A 155 -3.27 32.24 5.35
CA PHE A 155 -2.38 31.08 5.38
C PHE A 155 -1.08 31.37 4.62
N SER A 156 0.07 31.06 5.23
CA SER A 156 1.36 31.18 4.55
C SER A 156 1.44 30.22 3.34
N PRO A 157 1.99 30.65 2.20
CA PRO A 157 2.21 29.76 1.05
C PRO A 157 3.19 28.61 1.36
N ASP A 158 4.03 28.75 2.37
CA ASP A 158 5.03 27.74 2.72
C ASP A 158 4.42 26.47 3.33
N LEU A 159 3.21 26.55 3.90
CA LEU A 159 2.56 25.47 4.63
C LEU A 159 2.34 24.24 3.74
N TRP A 160 2.78 23.07 4.20
CA TRP A 160 2.67 21.81 3.47
C TRP A 160 2.46 20.65 4.44
N ALA A 161 1.41 19.87 4.21
CA ALA A 161 1.04 18.74 5.07
C ALA A 161 0.54 17.56 4.26
N VAL A 162 0.97 16.35 4.63
CA VAL A 162 0.45 15.07 4.13
C VAL A 162 0.09 14.17 5.31
N SER A 163 -1.13 13.67 5.32
CA SER A 163 -1.67 12.78 6.36
C SER A 163 -2.34 11.58 5.71
N LEU A 164 -2.07 10.36 6.18
CA LEU A 164 -2.68 9.14 5.66
C LEU A 164 -3.19 8.22 6.76
N CYS A 165 -4.22 7.45 6.43
CA CYS A 165 -4.79 6.40 7.27
C CYS A 165 -5.17 5.19 6.39
N THR A 166 -4.60 4.02 6.66
CA THR A 166 -5.03 2.78 5.99
C THR A 166 -6.40 2.32 6.53
N VAL A 167 -7.08 1.43 5.80
CA VAL A 167 -8.35 0.83 6.25
C VAL A 167 -8.20 0.05 7.56
N ASP A 168 -7.01 -0.48 7.85
CA ASP A 168 -6.67 -1.13 9.11
C ASP A 168 -6.35 -0.15 10.26
N GLY A 169 -6.25 1.15 9.99
CA GLY A 169 -5.95 2.20 10.97
C GLY A 169 -4.47 2.53 11.15
N GLN A 170 -3.59 2.08 10.25
CA GLN A 170 -2.16 2.47 10.25
C GLN A 170 -2.06 3.94 9.78
N ARG A 171 -1.30 4.79 10.47
CA ARG A 171 -1.37 6.26 10.31
C ARG A 171 -0.02 6.95 10.27
N HIS A 172 0.30 7.59 9.15
CA HIS A 172 1.49 8.43 8.96
C HIS A 172 1.12 9.89 8.71
N THR A 173 2.01 10.83 9.07
CA THR A 173 1.78 12.28 9.02
C THR A 173 3.10 13.03 8.88
N VAL A 174 3.22 13.88 7.85
CA VAL A 174 4.43 14.65 7.51
C VAL A 174 4.07 16.11 7.29
N GLY A 175 4.88 17.04 7.81
CA GLY A 175 4.63 18.47 7.71
C GLY A 175 3.54 19.00 8.65
N ASP A 176 2.84 20.06 8.22
CA ASP A 176 1.98 20.92 9.03
C ASP A 176 0.61 20.29 9.43
N THR A 177 0.54 18.97 9.58
CA THR A 177 -0.70 18.16 9.72
C THR A 177 -1.55 18.45 10.97
N LYS A 178 -1.16 19.42 11.80
CA LYS A 178 -1.90 19.87 13.00
C LYS A 178 -2.56 21.23 12.81
N VAL A 179 -2.28 21.96 11.73
CA VAL A 179 -2.87 23.27 11.46
C VAL A 179 -4.32 23.08 10.96
N PRO A 180 -5.33 23.69 11.60
CA PRO A 180 -6.71 23.61 11.14
C PRO A 180 -6.93 24.52 9.92
N PHE A 181 -7.64 24.00 8.91
CA PHE A 181 -8.04 24.74 7.72
C PHE A 181 -9.49 24.42 7.33
N CYS A 182 -10.11 25.27 6.50
CA CYS A 182 -11.48 25.07 6.03
C CYS A 182 -11.54 23.96 4.95
N LEU A 183 -12.36 22.93 5.15
CA LEU A 183 -12.49 21.82 4.18
C LEU A 183 -12.97 22.27 2.79
N GLN A 184 -13.67 23.40 2.67
CA GLN A 184 -14.12 23.94 1.39
C GLN A 184 -14.85 22.88 0.53
N SER A 185 -14.61 22.85 -0.79
CA SER A 185 -15.21 21.85 -1.69
C SER A 185 -14.88 20.38 -1.38
N CYS A 186 -13.94 20.07 -0.47
CA CYS A 186 -13.71 18.70 0.00
C CYS A 186 -14.87 18.16 0.86
N ILE A 187 -15.78 19.00 1.34
CA ILE A 187 -16.99 18.57 2.08
C ILE A 187 -18.06 17.92 1.19
N LYS A 188 -18.02 18.16 -0.13
CA LYS A 188 -19.10 17.78 -1.06
C LYS A 188 -19.31 16.27 -1.18
N PRO A 189 -18.27 15.41 -1.32
CA PRO A 189 -18.43 13.96 -1.32
C PRO A 189 -19.02 13.44 -0.01
N LEU A 190 -18.68 14.07 1.12
CA LEU A 190 -19.17 13.69 2.44
C LEU A 190 -20.66 14.05 2.61
N LYS A 191 -21.09 15.24 2.17
CA LYS A 191 -22.52 15.62 2.11
C LYS A 191 -23.33 14.66 1.24
N TYR A 192 -22.81 14.32 0.05
CA TYR A 192 -23.45 13.36 -0.84
C TYR A 192 -23.58 11.97 -0.21
N ALA A 193 -22.51 11.46 0.42
CA ALA A 193 -22.54 10.18 1.11
C ALA A 193 -23.56 10.14 2.26
N VAL A 194 -23.68 11.21 3.05
CA VAL A 194 -24.73 11.33 4.09
C VAL A 194 -26.13 11.37 3.48
N ALA A 195 -26.36 12.19 2.44
CA ALA A 195 -27.68 12.26 1.80
C ALA A 195 -28.12 10.91 1.20
N VAL A 196 -27.19 10.14 0.60
CA VAL A 196 -27.46 8.79 0.08
C VAL A 196 -27.64 7.77 1.20
N HIS A 197 -26.94 7.90 2.33
CA HIS A 197 -27.16 7.04 3.50
C HIS A 197 -28.55 7.26 4.13
N ASP A 198 -28.95 8.52 4.29
CA ASP A 198 -30.20 8.89 4.95
C ASP A 198 -31.45 8.66 4.07
N HIS A 199 -31.32 8.73 2.74
CA HIS A 199 -32.45 8.72 1.80
C HIS A 199 -32.39 7.72 0.63
N ALA A 200 -31.33 6.91 0.54
CA ALA A 200 -31.01 6.04 -0.60
C ALA A 200 -30.68 6.77 -1.92
N THR A 201 -30.06 6.03 -2.83
CA THR A 201 -29.46 6.51 -4.08
C THR A 201 -30.52 7.09 -5.03
N GLU A 202 -31.66 6.42 -5.12
CA GLU A 202 -32.75 6.69 -6.07
C GLU A 202 -33.40 8.04 -5.77
N TYR A 203 -33.64 8.33 -4.49
CA TYR A 203 -34.22 9.59 -4.04
C TYR A 203 -33.28 10.78 -4.26
N VAL A 204 -32.00 10.66 -3.85
CA VAL A 204 -31.00 11.73 -4.07
C VAL A 204 -30.86 12.04 -5.56
N HIS A 205 -30.88 11.02 -6.42
CA HIS A 205 -30.76 11.19 -7.88
C HIS A 205 -32.05 11.52 -8.63
N SER A 206 -33.19 11.63 -7.93
CA SER A 206 -34.35 12.34 -8.49
C SER A 206 -34.12 13.85 -8.58
N PHE A 207 -33.20 14.41 -7.77
CA PHE A 207 -32.87 15.83 -7.73
C PHE A 207 -31.49 16.21 -8.31
N ILE A 208 -30.58 15.25 -8.49
CA ILE A 208 -29.19 15.49 -8.91
C ILE A 208 -28.76 14.43 -9.95
N GLY A 209 -28.07 14.84 -11.01
CA GLY A 209 -27.48 13.92 -11.98
C GLY A 209 -26.32 13.07 -11.42
N LYS A 210 -25.78 12.19 -12.27
CA LYS A 210 -24.68 11.26 -11.95
C LYS A 210 -23.38 11.55 -12.71
N GLU A 211 -23.39 12.51 -13.63
CA GLU A 211 -22.43 12.59 -14.73
C GLU A 211 -21.54 13.85 -14.67
N PRO A 212 -20.34 13.83 -15.27
CA PRO A 212 -19.53 15.03 -15.41
C PRO A 212 -20.25 16.08 -16.28
N SER A 213 -20.11 17.36 -15.95
CA SER A 213 -20.73 18.47 -16.69
C SER A 213 -20.05 18.79 -18.03
N GLY A 214 -19.00 18.07 -18.41
CA GLY A 214 -18.15 18.34 -19.60
C GLY A 214 -17.40 19.69 -19.58
N LEU A 215 -17.73 20.58 -18.64
CA LEU A 215 -17.41 22.01 -18.68
C LEU A 215 -16.80 22.49 -17.36
N ARG A 216 -15.96 23.54 -17.46
CA ARG A 216 -15.21 24.12 -16.33
C ARG A 216 -16.12 24.51 -15.16
N PHE A 217 -15.55 24.45 -13.94
CA PHE A 217 -16.15 24.75 -12.62
C PHE A 217 -16.99 26.04 -12.51
N ASN A 218 -16.88 26.96 -13.48
CA ASN A 218 -17.49 28.28 -13.46
C ASN A 218 -18.74 28.48 -14.34
N LYS A 219 -19.16 27.53 -15.18
CA LYS A 219 -20.41 27.69 -15.97
C LYS A 219 -21.63 27.10 -15.26
N LEU A 220 -22.77 27.80 -15.34
CA LEU A 220 -24.02 27.47 -14.66
C LEU A 220 -24.91 26.61 -15.56
N PHE A 221 -24.69 25.30 -15.56
CA PHE A 221 -25.52 24.37 -16.31
C PHE A 221 -26.23 23.35 -15.42
N LEU A 222 -27.49 23.10 -15.79
CA LEU A 222 -28.26 21.90 -15.49
C LEU A 222 -28.05 20.91 -16.64
N ASN A 223 -28.32 19.63 -16.40
CA ASN A 223 -28.48 18.65 -17.48
C ASN A 223 -29.84 18.84 -18.18
N ASP A 224 -30.09 18.05 -19.23
CA ASP A 224 -31.34 18.08 -20.02
C ASP A 224 -32.60 17.69 -19.21
N GLU A 225 -32.44 17.22 -17.97
CA GLU A 225 -33.51 16.90 -17.03
C GLU A 225 -33.81 18.03 -16.01
N ASP A 226 -33.25 19.23 -16.22
CA ASP A 226 -33.29 20.37 -15.27
C ASP A 226 -32.62 20.08 -13.90
N LYS A 227 -31.67 19.13 -13.81
CA LYS A 227 -30.95 18.77 -12.57
C LYS A 227 -29.47 19.20 -12.60
N PRO A 228 -28.84 19.54 -11.46
CA PRO A 228 -27.39 19.75 -11.42
C PRO A 228 -26.64 18.47 -11.81
N HIS A 229 -25.69 18.54 -12.74
CA HIS A 229 -25.04 17.36 -13.36
C HIS A 229 -24.52 16.30 -12.36
N ASN A 230 -23.95 16.73 -11.22
CA ASN A 230 -23.43 15.84 -10.17
C ASN A 230 -23.29 16.56 -8.81
N PRO A 231 -23.08 15.83 -7.70
CA PRO A 231 -22.89 16.42 -6.37
C PRO A 231 -21.60 17.23 -6.15
N MET A 232 -20.63 17.21 -7.07
CA MET A 232 -19.29 17.79 -6.88
C MET A 232 -19.17 19.25 -7.34
N VAL A 233 -20.08 19.70 -8.21
CA VAL A 233 -20.28 21.12 -8.54
C VAL A 233 -21.07 21.85 -7.44
N ASN A 234 -21.05 23.19 -7.43
CA ASN A 234 -21.71 23.97 -6.37
C ASN A 234 -23.23 23.74 -6.31
N ALA A 235 -23.91 23.71 -7.46
CA ALA A 235 -25.36 23.51 -7.52
C ALA A 235 -25.79 22.15 -6.92
N GLY A 236 -25.15 21.05 -7.31
CA GLY A 236 -25.43 19.73 -6.72
C GLY A 236 -25.12 19.65 -5.23
N ALA A 237 -24.04 20.31 -4.78
CA ALA A 237 -23.72 20.39 -3.35
C ALA A 237 -24.74 21.21 -2.53
N ILE A 238 -25.37 22.22 -3.12
CA ILE A 238 -26.48 22.97 -2.51
C ILE A 238 -27.71 22.06 -2.38
N VAL A 239 -28.09 21.34 -3.45
CA VAL A 239 -29.21 20.38 -3.42
C VAL A 239 -28.95 19.25 -2.41
N CYS A 240 -27.75 18.65 -2.35
CA CYS A 240 -27.39 17.70 -1.28
C CYS A 240 -27.55 18.32 0.11
N THR A 241 -27.29 19.61 0.28
CA THR A 241 -27.43 20.29 1.59
C THR A 241 -28.89 20.47 1.99
N SER A 242 -29.82 20.63 1.04
CA SER A 242 -31.27 20.72 1.35
C SER A 242 -31.92 19.37 1.65
N LEU A 243 -31.28 18.24 1.30
CA LEU A 243 -31.77 16.90 1.66
C LEU A 243 -31.40 16.53 3.11
N ILE A 244 -30.24 16.96 3.61
CA ILE A 244 -29.74 16.59 4.95
C ILE A 244 -30.55 17.31 6.05
N GLN A 245 -31.13 16.57 6.99
CA GLN A 245 -31.89 17.14 8.12
C GLN A 245 -30.99 17.87 9.14
N VAL A 246 -30.87 19.19 9.01
CA VAL A 246 -30.10 20.05 9.93
C VAL A 246 -30.84 20.24 11.27
N LYS A 247 -30.66 19.30 12.21
CA LYS A 247 -31.27 19.34 13.55
C LYS A 247 -30.65 20.35 14.54
N ARG A 248 -29.62 21.11 14.14
CA ARG A 248 -28.97 22.18 14.93
C ARG A 248 -28.30 23.23 14.03
N SER A 249 -28.34 24.49 14.44
CA SER A 249 -27.59 25.58 13.77
C SER A 249 -26.08 25.50 14.07
N PHE A 250 -25.24 25.93 13.12
CA PHE A 250 -23.78 25.84 13.19
C PHE A 250 -23.08 27.22 13.35
N PRO A 251 -21.90 27.33 14.00
CA PRO A 251 -21.39 28.64 14.44
C PRO A 251 -20.37 29.32 13.52
N PHE A 252 -20.40 30.66 13.54
CA PHE A 252 -19.35 31.64 13.26
C PHE A 252 -18.62 31.67 11.90
N PHE A 253 -17.98 30.59 11.42
CA PHE A 253 -17.15 30.66 10.20
C PHE A 253 -17.97 30.98 8.92
N PHE A 254 -19.27 30.68 8.97
CA PHE A 254 -20.24 30.83 7.90
C PHE A 254 -20.42 32.27 7.37
N ASN A 255 -20.23 33.30 8.21
CA ASN A 255 -20.57 34.68 7.84
C ASN A 255 -19.76 35.19 6.63
N SER A 256 -18.44 34.92 6.58
CA SER A 256 -17.60 35.41 5.48
C SER A 256 -17.88 34.74 4.12
N GLU A 257 -18.20 33.44 4.09
CA GLU A 257 -18.65 32.75 2.87
C GLU A 257 -20.08 33.15 2.45
N ARG A 258 -20.89 33.61 3.40
CA ARG A 258 -22.24 34.15 3.15
C ARG A 258 -22.17 35.57 2.60
N GLU A 259 -21.28 36.41 3.12
CA GLU A 259 -21.09 37.82 2.72
C GLU A 259 -20.32 37.98 1.41
N SER A 260 -19.47 37.00 1.04
CA SER A 260 -18.92 36.85 -0.33
C SER A 260 -19.75 35.88 -1.21
N GLY A 261 -20.95 35.52 -0.74
CA GLY A 261 -21.72 34.38 -1.21
C GLY A 261 -22.65 34.65 -2.40
N ASP A 262 -22.65 35.85 -2.98
CA ASP A 262 -23.62 36.32 -3.99
C ASP A 262 -23.86 35.31 -5.11
N ARG A 263 -22.81 34.65 -5.57
CA ARG A 263 -22.89 33.62 -6.63
C ARG A 263 -23.62 32.35 -6.19
N ASN A 264 -23.50 31.95 -4.92
CA ASN A 264 -24.24 30.81 -4.37
C ASN A 264 -25.71 31.17 -4.11
N PHE A 265 -26.01 32.42 -3.75
CA PHE A 265 -27.38 32.94 -3.76
C PHE A 265 -27.96 32.99 -5.17
N ALA A 266 -27.21 33.51 -6.15
CA ALA A 266 -27.61 33.51 -7.55
C ALA A 266 -27.83 32.10 -8.09
N ILE A 267 -27.04 31.10 -7.71
CA ILE A 267 -27.32 29.68 -7.99
C ILE A 267 -28.68 29.27 -7.39
N GLY A 268 -28.93 29.57 -6.11
CA GLY A 268 -30.20 29.24 -5.45
C GLY A 268 -31.44 29.86 -6.10
N TYR A 269 -31.33 31.06 -6.65
CA TYR A 269 -32.42 31.71 -7.41
C TYR A 269 -32.49 31.22 -8.87
N TYR A 270 -31.36 31.04 -9.55
CA TYR A 270 -31.31 30.56 -10.95
C TYR A 270 -31.89 29.15 -11.11
N LEU A 271 -31.60 28.24 -10.16
CA LEU A 271 -32.18 26.90 -10.07
C LEU A 271 -33.72 26.89 -9.94
N LYS A 272 -34.34 28.03 -9.64
CA LYS A 272 -35.79 28.18 -9.45
C LYS A 272 -36.51 28.63 -10.73
N GLU A 273 -35.80 29.14 -11.75
CA GLU A 273 -36.41 30.10 -12.68
C GLU A 273 -36.53 29.66 -14.15
N LYS A 274 -35.44 29.38 -14.91
CA LYS A 274 -35.55 29.19 -16.38
C LYS A 274 -34.58 28.20 -17.06
N LYS A 275 -35.19 27.43 -17.98
CA LYS A 275 -34.59 26.77 -19.15
C LYS A 275 -34.12 27.82 -20.18
N CYS A 276 -32.89 27.71 -20.70
CA CYS A 276 -32.45 28.39 -21.93
C CYS A 276 -31.13 27.81 -22.47
N PHE A 277 -30.90 27.96 -23.78
CA PHE A 277 -29.70 27.56 -24.53
C PHE A 277 -28.73 28.77 -24.76
N PRO A 278 -27.48 28.59 -25.24
CA PRO A 278 -26.48 27.53 -25.03
C PRO A 278 -25.17 28.19 -24.46
N GLU A 279 -23.87 27.98 -24.80
CA GLU A 279 -23.07 27.09 -25.69
C GLU A 279 -21.57 27.14 -25.23
N GLY A 280 -20.69 26.34 -25.85
CA GLY A 280 -19.46 26.83 -26.48
C GLY A 280 -18.23 26.99 -25.58
N THR A 281 -17.66 25.90 -25.05
CA THR A 281 -16.28 25.89 -24.47
C THR A 281 -15.68 24.48 -24.42
N ASP A 282 -14.35 24.39 -24.56
CA ASP A 282 -13.50 23.20 -24.42
C ASP A 282 -13.61 22.45 -23.05
N MET A 283 -13.31 21.16 -23.14
CA MET A 283 -13.57 20.06 -22.19
C MET A 283 -12.35 19.69 -21.31
N THR A 284 -11.14 19.89 -21.82
CA THR A 284 -9.98 19.04 -21.47
C THR A 284 -9.58 19.05 -19.99
N SER A 285 -9.48 20.24 -19.38
CA SER A 285 -8.75 20.46 -18.10
C SER A 285 -9.36 19.86 -16.82
N VAL A 286 -10.54 19.23 -16.88
CA VAL A 286 -11.15 18.55 -15.72
C VAL A 286 -10.88 17.04 -15.77
N LEU A 287 -10.70 16.49 -16.97
CA LEU A 287 -10.42 15.07 -17.18
C LEU A 287 -8.95 14.74 -16.91
N ASP A 288 -8.03 15.68 -17.16
CA ASP A 288 -6.59 15.52 -16.92
C ASP A 288 -6.27 14.95 -15.54
N LEU A 289 -6.79 15.54 -14.45
CA LEU A 289 -6.52 15.07 -13.09
C LEU A 289 -7.05 13.64 -12.85
N TYR A 290 -8.20 13.29 -13.43
CA TYR A 290 -8.77 11.95 -13.30
C TYR A 290 -7.98 10.91 -14.11
N PHE A 291 -7.53 11.22 -15.33
CA PHE A 291 -6.77 10.30 -16.17
C PHE A 291 -5.29 10.20 -15.80
N GLN A 292 -4.68 11.25 -15.24
CA GLN A 292 -3.28 11.25 -14.82
C GLN A 292 -3.08 10.56 -13.46
N VAL A 293 -4.01 10.76 -12.51
CA VAL A 293 -3.90 10.17 -11.16
C VAL A 293 -4.73 8.89 -11.02
N GLY A 294 -5.89 8.78 -11.68
CA GLY A 294 -6.74 7.57 -11.66
C GLY A 294 -7.23 7.15 -10.27
N LEU A 295 -7.30 8.08 -9.32
CA LEU A 295 -7.76 7.86 -7.95
C LEU A 295 -8.95 8.78 -7.63
N PRO A 296 -9.97 8.32 -6.88
CA PRO A 296 -11.04 9.19 -6.38
C PRO A 296 -10.48 10.31 -5.49
N ALA A 297 -10.59 11.55 -5.97
CA ALA A 297 -10.06 12.73 -5.30
C ALA A 297 -11.03 13.91 -5.35
N LYS A 298 -10.94 14.82 -4.37
CA LYS A 298 -11.62 16.11 -4.37
C LYS A 298 -10.71 17.18 -3.76
N SER A 299 -10.34 18.19 -4.55
CA SER A 299 -9.69 19.40 -4.04
C SER A 299 -10.70 20.47 -3.58
N GLY A 300 -10.24 21.36 -2.70
CA GLY A 300 -10.94 22.54 -2.23
C GLY A 300 -9.98 23.73 -2.07
N VAL A 301 -10.49 24.91 -2.43
CA VAL A 301 -9.81 26.22 -2.55
C VAL A 301 -9.03 26.74 -1.32
N ALA A 302 -9.09 26.05 -0.18
CA ALA A 302 -8.18 26.29 0.95
C ALA A 302 -6.83 25.57 0.79
N GLY A 303 -6.52 25.02 -0.39
CA GLY A 303 -5.32 24.23 -0.65
C GLY A 303 -5.42 22.75 -0.25
N GLY A 304 -6.62 22.25 0.05
CA GLY A 304 -6.82 20.86 0.48
C GLY A 304 -7.08 19.92 -0.71
N ILE A 305 -6.61 18.67 -0.60
CA ILE A 305 -6.99 17.55 -1.48
C ILE A 305 -7.31 16.33 -0.61
N LEU A 306 -8.59 15.95 -0.59
CA LEU A 306 -9.04 14.65 -0.09
C LEU A 306 -8.80 13.61 -1.19
N LEU A 307 -8.06 12.55 -0.90
CA LEU A 307 -7.69 11.49 -1.83
C LEU A 307 -8.03 10.12 -1.21
N VAL A 308 -8.55 9.19 -2.01
CA VAL A 308 -8.88 7.83 -1.58
C VAL A 308 -8.20 6.82 -2.51
N VAL A 309 -7.50 5.84 -1.93
CA VAL A 309 -7.07 4.62 -2.62
C VAL A 309 -8.01 3.49 -2.18
N PRO A 310 -8.97 3.07 -3.02
CA PRO A 310 -10.01 2.11 -2.62
C PRO A 310 -9.45 0.84 -1.99
N ASN A 311 -10.05 0.42 -0.88
CA ASN A 311 -9.65 -0.75 -0.08
C ASN A 311 -8.24 -0.69 0.54
N VAL A 312 -7.49 0.42 0.42
CA VAL A 312 -6.14 0.57 0.97
C VAL A 312 -6.08 1.71 2.01
N MET A 313 -6.34 2.95 1.62
CA MET A 313 -6.13 4.11 2.49
C MET A 313 -6.89 5.38 2.05
N GLY A 314 -7.15 6.26 3.00
CA GLY A 314 -7.46 7.67 2.76
C GLY A 314 -6.22 8.56 2.99
N ILE A 315 -6.05 9.57 2.16
CA ILE A 315 -4.99 10.58 2.24
C ILE A 315 -5.62 11.99 2.25
N MET A 316 -5.03 12.89 3.04
CA MET A 316 -5.26 14.33 2.96
C MET A 316 -3.94 15.03 2.69
N CYS A 317 -3.85 15.74 1.57
CA CYS A 317 -2.77 16.67 1.25
C CYS A 317 -3.26 18.11 1.46
N TRP A 318 -2.43 18.99 2.00
CA TRP A 318 -2.78 20.39 2.20
C TRP A 318 -1.61 21.34 1.96
N SER A 319 -1.70 22.19 0.94
CA SER A 319 -0.84 23.37 0.75
C SER A 319 -1.66 24.54 0.17
N PRO A 320 -1.72 25.71 0.82
CA PRO A 320 -2.53 26.84 0.38
C PRO A 320 -2.35 27.34 -1.07
N PRO A 321 -1.14 27.30 -1.70
CA PRO A 321 -0.97 27.74 -3.09
C PRO A 321 -1.72 26.87 -4.10
N LEU A 322 -2.55 27.52 -4.92
CA LEU A 322 -3.36 26.90 -5.96
C LEU A 322 -2.76 27.09 -7.36
N ASP A 323 -3.03 26.13 -8.24
CA ASP A 323 -2.84 26.21 -9.68
C ASP A 323 -3.92 27.10 -10.36
N LYS A 324 -3.82 27.27 -11.69
CA LYS A 324 -4.78 28.04 -12.50
C LYS A 324 -6.17 27.38 -12.63
N LEU A 325 -6.36 26.19 -12.08
CA LEU A 325 -7.60 25.40 -12.08
C LEU A 325 -8.28 25.36 -10.69
N GLY A 326 -7.59 25.83 -9.64
CA GLY A 326 -8.07 25.87 -8.26
C GLY A 326 -7.68 24.66 -7.40
N ASN A 327 -6.69 23.85 -7.81
CA ASN A 327 -6.16 22.73 -7.04
C ASN A 327 -4.82 23.09 -6.36
N SER A 328 -4.50 22.44 -5.23
CA SER A 328 -3.21 22.65 -4.54
C SER A 328 -2.03 22.13 -5.35
N VAL A 329 -1.07 22.99 -5.70
CA VAL A 329 0.12 22.67 -6.51
C VAL A 329 0.89 21.48 -5.95
N ARG A 330 1.32 21.57 -4.68
CA ARG A 330 2.07 20.50 -4.00
C ARG A 330 1.22 19.23 -3.84
N GLY A 331 -0.09 19.39 -3.65
CA GLY A 331 -1.04 18.29 -3.61
C GLY A 331 -1.08 17.50 -4.92
N ILE A 332 -1.18 18.16 -6.07
CA ILE A 332 -1.18 17.50 -7.39
C ILE A 332 0.14 16.79 -7.67
N GLN A 333 1.28 17.45 -7.39
CA GLN A 333 2.60 16.84 -7.56
C GLN A 333 2.80 15.59 -6.68
N PHE A 334 2.32 15.63 -5.42
CA PHE A 334 2.33 14.48 -4.54
C PHE A 334 1.44 13.34 -5.06
N CYS A 335 0.21 13.65 -5.50
CA CYS A 335 -0.72 12.64 -6.05
C CYS A 335 -0.15 11.97 -7.31
N THR A 336 0.50 12.74 -8.19
CA THR A 336 1.14 12.24 -9.41
C THR A 336 2.31 11.34 -9.06
N GLY A 337 3.25 11.81 -8.23
CA GLY A 337 4.39 11.00 -7.77
C GLY A 337 4.00 9.72 -7.02
N LEU A 338 2.87 9.73 -6.31
CA LEU A 338 2.33 8.54 -5.64
C LEU A 338 1.95 7.44 -6.66
N VAL A 339 1.35 7.79 -7.79
CA VAL A 339 0.93 6.81 -8.82
C VAL A 339 1.97 6.53 -9.89
N GLU A 340 2.98 7.40 -10.04
CA GLU A 340 4.25 7.07 -10.72
C GLU A 340 4.95 5.92 -9.97
N LEU A 341 5.04 6.01 -8.64
CA LEU A 341 5.81 5.09 -7.79
C LEU A 341 5.06 3.79 -7.42
N PHE A 342 3.76 3.86 -7.19
CA PHE A 342 2.95 2.73 -6.70
C PHE A 342 1.83 2.31 -7.67
N ASN A 343 1.50 1.02 -7.71
CA ASN A 343 0.39 0.47 -8.51
C ASN A 343 -1.00 0.72 -7.86
N PHE A 344 -1.26 1.99 -7.51
CA PHE A 344 -2.51 2.45 -6.88
C PHE A 344 -3.55 3.01 -7.86
N HIS A 345 -3.14 3.48 -9.03
CA HIS A 345 -4.05 3.98 -10.08
C HIS A 345 -5.13 2.93 -10.39
N ASN A 346 -6.41 3.30 -10.44
CA ASN A 346 -7.54 2.35 -10.45
C ASN A 346 -7.50 1.32 -11.58
N TYR A 347 -6.88 1.66 -12.72
CA TYR A 347 -6.73 0.79 -13.89
C TYR A 347 -5.33 0.14 -14.01
N ASP A 348 -4.50 0.22 -12.97
CA ASP A 348 -3.18 -0.43 -12.94
C ASP A 348 -3.29 -1.93 -12.69
N ASN A 349 -2.27 -2.70 -13.09
CA ASN A 349 -2.30 -4.16 -13.04
C ASN A 349 -1.77 -4.66 -11.69
N LEU A 350 -2.51 -5.56 -11.03
CA LEU A 350 -2.09 -6.13 -9.74
C LEU A 350 -1.11 -7.30 -9.86
N ARG A 351 -0.77 -7.76 -11.08
CA ARG A 351 0.14 -8.90 -11.35
C ARG A 351 1.34 -8.54 -12.22
N HIS A 352 1.14 -7.68 -13.21
CA HIS A 352 2.14 -7.32 -14.23
C HIS A 352 2.26 -5.79 -14.33
N PHE A 353 2.92 -5.17 -13.34
CA PHE A 353 3.14 -3.72 -13.26
C PHE A 353 4.60 -3.38 -13.57
N ALA A 354 4.84 -2.38 -14.41
CA ALA A 354 6.17 -2.01 -14.88
C ALA A 354 6.92 -1.14 -13.85
N LYS A 355 7.95 -1.69 -13.20
CA LYS A 355 8.87 -1.03 -12.25
C LYS A 355 8.26 -0.40 -10.98
N LYS A 356 6.94 -0.19 -10.91
CA LYS A 356 6.24 0.33 -9.71
C LYS A 356 6.35 -0.62 -8.52
N HIS A 357 6.06 -0.10 -7.33
CA HIS A 357 5.95 -0.88 -6.10
C HIS A 357 4.49 -1.22 -5.77
N ASP A 358 4.27 -2.38 -5.15
CA ASP A 358 2.98 -2.80 -4.60
C ASP A 358 3.10 -2.99 -3.08
N PRO A 359 2.77 -1.97 -2.27
CA PRO A 359 2.97 -2.01 -0.82
C PRO A 359 1.97 -2.92 -0.10
N ARG A 360 1.03 -3.56 -0.82
CA ARG A 360 0.18 -4.65 -0.32
C ARG A 360 0.93 -5.98 -0.21
N ARG A 361 2.18 -6.03 -0.68
CA ARG A 361 3.07 -7.20 -0.65
C ARG A 361 4.33 -6.89 0.14
N GLU A 362 4.92 -7.90 0.79
CA GLU A 362 6.23 -7.74 1.42
C GLU A 362 7.32 -7.66 0.35
N GLY A 363 8.09 -6.57 0.32
CA GLY A 363 8.98 -6.24 -0.81
C GLY A 363 10.09 -7.27 -1.05
N GLY A 364 10.71 -7.79 0.01
CA GLY A 364 11.71 -8.86 -0.09
C GLY A 364 11.10 -10.21 -0.52
N ASP A 365 9.96 -10.58 0.06
CA ASP A 365 9.22 -11.80 -0.23
C ASP A 365 8.76 -11.86 -1.70
N GLN A 366 8.33 -10.74 -2.28
CA GLN A 366 7.94 -10.70 -3.70
C GLN A 366 9.13 -10.94 -4.65
N ARG A 367 10.34 -10.48 -4.31
CA ARG A 367 11.55 -10.82 -5.07
C ARG A 367 11.87 -12.31 -4.90
N VAL A 368 12.00 -12.78 -3.66
CA VAL A 368 12.35 -14.17 -3.33
C VAL A 368 11.37 -15.17 -3.94
N LYS A 369 10.06 -14.91 -3.92
CA LYS A 369 9.06 -15.75 -4.61
C LYS A 369 9.20 -15.74 -6.13
N SER A 370 9.62 -14.62 -6.74
CA SER A 370 9.93 -14.59 -8.17
C SER A 370 11.12 -15.50 -8.50
N VAL A 371 12.19 -15.44 -7.70
CA VAL A 371 13.35 -16.33 -7.83
C VAL A 371 12.92 -17.80 -7.67
N ILE A 372 12.24 -18.14 -6.57
CA ILE A 372 11.85 -19.53 -6.28
C ILE A 372 10.96 -20.10 -7.39
N ASN A 373 10.00 -19.32 -7.91
CA ASN A 373 9.14 -19.78 -9.01
C ASN A 373 9.90 -19.95 -10.34
N LEU A 374 10.89 -19.09 -10.61
CA LEU A 374 11.78 -19.21 -11.77
C LEU A 374 12.65 -20.48 -11.68
N LEU A 375 13.27 -20.72 -10.52
CA LEU A 375 14.11 -21.91 -10.29
C LEU A 375 13.30 -23.21 -10.24
N PHE A 376 12.09 -23.18 -9.69
CA PHE A 376 11.21 -24.35 -9.70
C PHE A 376 10.74 -24.73 -11.12
N ALA A 377 10.53 -23.75 -11.99
CA ALA A 377 10.29 -24.00 -13.41
C ALA A 377 11.52 -24.60 -14.12
N ALA A 378 12.73 -24.21 -13.73
CA ALA A 378 13.96 -24.84 -14.22
C ALA A 378 14.14 -26.28 -13.71
N TYR A 379 13.85 -26.53 -12.43
CA TYR A 379 13.88 -27.86 -11.80
C TYR A 379 12.89 -28.85 -12.42
N THR A 380 11.66 -28.40 -12.70
CA THR A 380 10.59 -29.24 -13.28
C THR A 380 10.64 -29.38 -14.79
N GLY A 381 11.53 -28.65 -15.47
CA GLY A 381 11.61 -28.64 -16.93
C GLY A 381 10.51 -27.83 -17.65
N ASP A 382 9.70 -27.01 -16.93
CA ASP A 382 8.64 -26.21 -17.57
C ASP A 382 9.20 -25.00 -18.34
N VAL A 383 9.69 -25.27 -19.55
CA VAL A 383 10.07 -24.27 -20.57
C VAL A 383 8.91 -23.31 -20.87
N SER A 384 7.64 -23.70 -20.69
CA SER A 384 6.50 -22.80 -20.90
C SER A 384 6.37 -21.78 -19.77
N ALA A 385 6.67 -22.13 -18.51
CA ALA A 385 6.79 -21.17 -17.42
C ALA A 385 7.97 -20.22 -17.65
N LEU A 386 9.13 -20.73 -18.05
CA LEU A 386 10.30 -19.90 -18.33
C LEU A 386 10.05 -18.92 -19.49
N ARG A 387 9.34 -19.34 -20.54
CA ARG A 387 8.86 -18.44 -21.61
C ARG A 387 7.90 -17.36 -21.09
N ARG A 388 6.98 -17.69 -20.17
CA ARG A 388 6.09 -16.71 -19.52
C ARG A 388 6.86 -15.71 -18.64
N PHE A 389 7.91 -16.14 -17.93
CA PHE A 389 8.76 -15.26 -17.12
C PHE A 389 9.61 -14.32 -17.98
N ALA A 390 10.29 -14.84 -19.01
CA ALA A 390 11.05 -14.02 -19.95
C ALA A 390 10.18 -12.97 -20.65
N LEU A 391 8.98 -13.36 -21.12
CA LEU A 391 8.01 -12.43 -21.73
C LEU A 391 7.49 -11.38 -20.73
N SER A 392 7.48 -11.70 -19.43
CA SER A 392 7.13 -10.76 -18.35
C SER A 392 8.29 -9.83 -17.94
N SER A 393 9.41 -9.82 -18.68
CA SER A 393 10.63 -9.06 -18.36
C SER A 393 11.20 -9.38 -16.97
N VAL A 394 11.06 -10.63 -16.50
CA VAL A 394 11.77 -11.12 -15.33
C VAL A 394 13.25 -11.28 -15.70
N ASP A 395 14.13 -10.74 -14.86
CA ASP A 395 15.56 -11.00 -14.94
C ASP A 395 15.84 -12.49 -14.67
N MET A 396 16.39 -13.17 -15.68
CA MET A 396 16.64 -14.61 -15.68
C MET A 396 17.99 -14.98 -15.03
N GLU A 397 18.82 -13.99 -14.68
CA GLU A 397 20.08 -14.17 -13.94
C GLU A 397 19.90 -14.09 -12.41
N GLN A 398 18.64 -13.94 -11.94
CA GLN A 398 18.30 -13.96 -10.53
C GLN A 398 18.78 -15.23 -9.80
N ARG A 399 19.18 -15.04 -8.53
CA ARG A 399 19.89 -16.04 -7.71
C ARG A 399 19.13 -16.40 -6.43
N ASP A 400 19.20 -17.67 -6.03
CA ASP A 400 18.74 -18.12 -4.70
C ASP A 400 19.71 -17.74 -3.56
N TYR A 401 19.40 -18.20 -2.35
CA TYR A 401 20.23 -17.99 -1.17
C TYR A 401 21.60 -18.70 -1.27
N ASP A 402 21.70 -19.77 -2.06
CA ASP A 402 22.95 -20.48 -2.42
C ASP A 402 23.64 -19.85 -3.66
N SER A 403 23.19 -18.66 -4.08
CA SER A 403 23.73 -17.88 -5.21
C SER A 403 23.57 -18.55 -6.59
N ARG A 404 22.79 -19.62 -6.70
CA ARG A 404 22.54 -20.36 -7.95
C ARG A 404 21.48 -19.69 -8.81
N THR A 405 21.68 -19.74 -10.12
CA THR A 405 20.75 -19.23 -11.16
C THR A 405 19.91 -20.35 -11.75
N ALA A 406 18.91 -20.01 -12.59
CA ALA A 406 18.11 -21.00 -13.32
C ALA A 406 18.96 -21.96 -14.18
N LEU A 407 20.12 -21.50 -14.65
CA LEU A 407 21.06 -22.30 -15.44
C LEU A 407 21.75 -23.39 -14.61
N HIS A 408 22.09 -23.11 -13.35
CA HIS A 408 22.67 -24.10 -12.42
C HIS A 408 21.66 -25.24 -12.19
N VAL A 409 20.44 -24.89 -11.77
CA VAL A 409 19.37 -25.86 -11.47
C VAL A 409 19.01 -26.71 -12.68
N ALA A 410 18.88 -26.09 -13.87
CA ALA A 410 18.61 -26.82 -15.10
C ALA A 410 19.76 -27.74 -15.54
N ALA A 411 21.00 -27.39 -15.19
CA ALA A 411 22.18 -28.18 -15.50
C ALA A 411 22.36 -29.37 -14.54
N ALA A 412 22.02 -29.19 -13.26
CA ALA A 412 22.01 -30.24 -12.25
C ALA A 412 20.94 -31.32 -12.50
N GLU A 413 19.76 -30.95 -13.00
CA GLU A 413 18.68 -31.89 -13.36
C GLU A 413 18.77 -32.42 -14.81
N GLY A 414 19.71 -31.91 -15.62
CA GLY A 414 19.94 -32.36 -17.00
C GLY A 414 18.93 -31.87 -18.04
N HIS A 415 18.13 -30.84 -17.76
CA HIS A 415 17.06 -30.34 -18.65
C HIS A 415 17.60 -29.54 -19.85
N ILE A 416 18.06 -30.26 -20.89
CA ILE A 416 18.68 -29.71 -22.10
C ILE A 416 17.87 -28.55 -22.71
N ASP A 417 16.54 -28.67 -22.83
CA ASP A 417 15.72 -27.64 -23.47
C ASP A 417 15.49 -26.40 -22.60
N VAL A 418 15.61 -26.51 -21.28
CA VAL A 418 15.70 -25.36 -20.37
C VAL A 418 17.06 -24.66 -20.54
N VAL A 419 18.15 -25.42 -20.50
CA VAL A 419 19.52 -24.89 -20.68
C VAL A 419 19.62 -24.17 -22.03
N ARG A 420 19.11 -24.79 -23.10
CA ARG A 420 19.03 -24.19 -24.45
C ARG A 420 18.23 -22.88 -24.45
N PHE A 421 17.05 -22.86 -23.83
CA PHE A 421 16.23 -21.65 -23.74
C PHE A 421 16.95 -20.51 -22.99
N LEU A 422 17.62 -20.81 -21.87
CA LEU A 422 18.35 -19.83 -21.08
C LEU A 422 19.57 -19.24 -21.83
N LEU A 423 20.31 -20.09 -22.56
CA LEU A 423 21.52 -19.69 -23.29
C LEU A 423 21.23 -19.01 -24.64
N GLU A 424 20.32 -19.56 -25.45
CA GLU A 424 20.03 -19.06 -26.81
C GLU A 424 19.05 -17.89 -26.80
N ALA A 425 17.94 -18.00 -26.06
CA ALA A 425 16.86 -17.01 -26.08
C ALA A 425 17.00 -15.95 -25.00
N CYS A 426 17.36 -16.33 -23.76
CA CYS A 426 17.55 -15.37 -22.66
C CYS A 426 18.97 -14.80 -22.57
N LYS A 427 19.96 -15.42 -23.24
CA LYS A 427 21.39 -15.01 -23.25
C LYS A 427 22.00 -14.87 -21.84
N VAL A 428 21.59 -15.74 -20.92
CA VAL A 428 22.16 -15.83 -19.56
C VAL A 428 23.64 -16.20 -19.64
N ASN A 429 24.45 -15.64 -18.75
CA ASN A 429 25.85 -15.97 -18.58
C ASN A 429 26.04 -17.51 -18.45
N PRO A 430 26.94 -18.15 -19.23
CA PRO A 430 27.20 -19.58 -19.13
C PRO A 430 28.19 -19.97 -18.02
N VAL A 431 28.94 -19.01 -17.46
CA VAL A 431 29.95 -19.21 -16.41
C VAL A 431 29.68 -18.43 -15.10
N PRO A 432 28.43 -18.34 -14.58
CA PRO A 432 28.19 -17.86 -13.24
C PRO A 432 28.75 -18.86 -12.23
N LYS A 433 29.05 -18.39 -11.02
CA LYS A 433 29.43 -19.24 -9.88
C LYS A 433 28.38 -19.25 -8.79
N ASP A 434 28.18 -20.40 -8.16
CA ASP A 434 27.35 -20.57 -6.96
C ASP A 434 28.10 -20.15 -5.68
N ARG A 435 27.50 -20.43 -4.51
CA ARG A 435 28.07 -20.23 -3.17
C ARG A 435 29.34 -21.05 -2.89
N TRP A 436 29.53 -22.19 -3.57
CA TRP A 436 30.65 -23.10 -3.37
C TRP A 436 31.79 -22.90 -4.39
N GLY A 437 31.56 -22.07 -5.40
CA GLY A 437 32.51 -21.74 -6.47
C GLY A 437 32.33 -22.57 -7.75
N ASN A 438 31.35 -23.49 -7.78
CA ASN A 438 31.01 -24.32 -8.93
C ASN A 438 30.35 -23.48 -10.03
N THR A 439 30.48 -23.91 -11.28
CA THR A 439 29.71 -23.42 -12.42
C THR A 439 28.62 -24.43 -12.82
N PRO A 440 27.65 -24.04 -13.68
CA PRO A 440 26.68 -25.00 -14.24
C PRO A 440 27.32 -26.18 -14.98
N ILE A 441 28.56 -26.05 -15.48
CA ILE A 441 29.30 -27.16 -16.10
C ILE A 441 29.75 -28.16 -15.04
N ASP A 442 30.20 -27.67 -13.87
CA ASP A 442 30.66 -28.51 -12.78
C ASP A 442 29.48 -29.27 -12.14
N GLU A 443 28.32 -28.63 -11.96
CA GLU A 443 27.09 -29.33 -11.54
C GLU A 443 26.65 -30.37 -12.59
N ALA A 444 26.62 -30.03 -13.89
CA ALA A 444 26.28 -31.00 -14.95
C ALA A 444 27.28 -32.16 -15.05
N MET A 445 28.56 -31.96 -14.72
CA MET A 445 29.54 -33.05 -14.60
C MET A 445 29.30 -33.89 -13.34
N HIS A 446 29.01 -33.27 -12.19
CA HIS A 446 28.77 -33.95 -10.92
C HIS A 446 27.58 -34.90 -10.98
N PHE A 447 26.49 -34.50 -11.63
CA PHE A 447 25.30 -35.34 -11.86
C PHE A 447 25.35 -36.18 -13.15
N GLY A 448 26.43 -36.10 -13.93
CA GLY A 448 26.68 -36.97 -15.09
C GLY A 448 25.92 -36.61 -16.38
N HIS A 449 25.41 -35.38 -16.50
CA HIS A 449 24.61 -34.91 -17.64
C HIS A 449 25.47 -34.46 -18.83
N HIS A 450 26.20 -35.41 -19.41
CA HIS A 450 27.11 -35.23 -20.55
C HIS A 450 26.54 -34.37 -21.70
N ASN A 451 25.26 -34.56 -22.06
CA ASN A 451 24.60 -33.80 -23.13
C ASN A 451 24.53 -32.29 -22.82
N VAL A 452 24.31 -31.93 -21.56
CA VAL A 452 24.27 -30.55 -21.07
C VAL A 452 25.69 -29.98 -20.98
N VAL A 453 26.67 -30.77 -20.53
CA VAL A 453 28.09 -30.37 -20.52
C VAL A 453 28.57 -29.98 -21.92
N THR A 454 28.21 -30.73 -22.96
CA THR A 454 28.57 -30.39 -24.35
C THR A 454 27.92 -29.09 -24.81
N LEU A 455 26.64 -28.85 -24.48
CA LEU A 455 25.94 -27.61 -24.82
C LEU A 455 26.53 -26.39 -24.10
N LEU A 456 26.80 -26.50 -22.80
CA LEU A 456 27.39 -25.42 -22.00
C LEU A 456 28.79 -25.04 -22.48
N LYS A 457 29.67 -26.01 -22.76
CA LYS A 457 31.02 -25.75 -23.30
C LYS A 457 30.98 -24.98 -24.61
N HIS A 458 30.14 -25.42 -25.55
CA HIS A 458 29.94 -24.75 -26.84
C HIS A 458 29.47 -23.28 -26.72
N HIS A 459 28.76 -22.92 -25.64
CA HIS A 459 28.38 -21.53 -25.35
C HIS A 459 29.45 -20.78 -24.55
N GLN A 460 30.19 -21.45 -23.66
CA GLN A 460 31.34 -20.88 -22.96
C GLN A 460 32.42 -20.41 -23.94
N ASP A 461 32.79 -21.24 -24.92
CA ASP A 461 33.79 -20.93 -25.96
C ASP A 461 33.39 -19.73 -26.84
N LYS A 462 32.11 -19.34 -26.82
CA LYS A 462 31.53 -18.24 -27.61
C LYS A 462 31.15 -17.02 -26.76
N TYR A 463 31.32 -17.09 -25.45
CA TYR A 463 30.92 -16.04 -24.52
C TYR A 463 32.07 -15.08 -24.23
N SER A 464 32.08 -13.95 -24.93
CA SER A 464 32.85 -12.79 -24.47
C SER A 464 32.10 -12.14 -23.30
N PRO A 465 32.71 -12.01 -22.11
CA PRO A 465 32.07 -11.28 -21.02
C PRO A 465 31.83 -9.81 -21.43
N PRO A 466 30.76 -9.17 -20.94
CA PRO A 466 30.64 -7.72 -21.04
C PRO A 466 31.79 -7.07 -20.28
N ALA A 467 32.32 -5.96 -20.79
CA ALA A 467 33.38 -5.21 -20.11
C ALA A 467 32.92 -4.81 -18.71
N ALA A 468 33.78 -5.05 -17.71
CA ALA A 468 33.49 -4.62 -16.34
C ALA A 468 33.34 -3.09 -16.28
N PRO A 469 32.35 -2.55 -15.55
CA PRO A 469 32.34 -1.14 -15.22
C PRO A 469 33.62 -0.78 -14.46
N ASP A 470 34.31 0.29 -14.84
CA ASP A 470 35.53 0.73 -14.17
C ASP A 470 35.28 0.95 -12.66
N GLU A 471 36.11 0.33 -11.81
CA GLU A 471 36.08 0.51 -10.35
C GLU A 471 36.67 1.88 -9.91
N LYS A 472 36.25 2.98 -10.56
CA LYS A 472 36.81 4.33 -10.41
C LYS A 472 35.79 5.49 -10.40
N THR A 473 34.68 5.34 -9.70
CA THR A 473 33.99 6.48 -9.05
C THR A 473 33.39 6.05 -7.71
N TRP A 474 34.07 6.42 -6.63
CA TRP A 474 33.53 6.58 -5.28
C TRP A 474 33.70 8.05 -4.89
#